data_AF-A0A7Y0X844-F1
#
_entry.id   AF-A0A7Y0X844-F1
#
_cell.length_a   1.000
_cell.length_b   1.000
_cell.length_c   1.000
_cell.angle_alpha   90.00
_cell.angle_beta   90.00
_cell.angle_gamma   90.00
#
_symmetry.space_group_name_H-M   'P 1'
#
loop_
_entity.id
_entity.type
_entity.pdbx_description
1 polymer ?
#
loop_
_entity_poly.entity_id
_entity_poly.type
_entity_poly.pdbx_seq_one_letter_code
_entity_poly.pdbx_strand_id
1 'polypeptide(L)'
;MLSYRKSFEFGEGFVFNLGLGWQGKNDDISEVLEKDKDSGLPVYVKKGAEYDARGQVALSAQFAGFGLGYVYSGGDVTSGSITKDAISHIIAANYGENGSGIYAAIVYGMNEYFYVG
;
A
#
# COMPACT_ATOMS: atom_id res chain seq x y z
N MET A 1 -10.94 4.37 -5.08
CA MET A 1 -10.27 4.28 -3.77
C MET A 1 -11.03 5.18 -2.79
N LEU A 2 -11.21 4.74 -1.55
CA LEU A 2 -11.81 5.52 -0.48
C LEU A 2 -10.77 5.65 0.65
N SER A 3 -10.66 6.82 1.27
CA SER A 3 -9.77 7.01 2.42
C SER A 3 -10.40 7.95 3.45
N TYR A 4 -10.16 7.65 4.72
CA TYR A 4 -10.56 8.49 5.84
C TYR A 4 -9.35 8.75 6.73
N ARG A 5 -9.17 10.00 7.16
CA ARG A 5 -8.12 10.36 8.12
C ARG A 5 -8.71 11.29 9.17
N LYS A 6 -8.32 11.05 10.41
CA LYS A 6 -8.70 11.87 11.56
C LYS A 6 -7.47 12.15 12.41
N SER A 7 -7.26 13.43 12.67
CA SER A 7 -6.26 13.92 13.62
C SER A 7 -6.95 14.31 14.92
N PHE A 8 -6.32 13.96 16.02
CA PHE A 8 -6.73 14.28 17.38
C PHE A 8 -5.58 15.01 18.04
N GLU A 9 -5.79 16.28 18.35
CA GLU A 9 -4.82 17.09 19.07
C GLU A 9 -5.20 17.13 20.56
N PHE A 10 -4.23 16.87 21.41
CA PHE A 10 -4.39 16.85 22.85
C PHE A 10 -3.40 17.81 23.50
N GLY A 11 -3.93 18.88 24.09
CA GLY A 11 -3.13 19.87 24.79
C GLY A 11 -2.04 20.50 23.90
N GLU A 12 -0.94 20.91 24.53
CA GLU A 12 0.17 21.58 23.85
C GLU A 12 1.13 20.54 23.24
N GLY A 13 0.82 20.12 22.01
CA GLY A 13 1.79 19.47 21.12
C GLY A 13 1.77 17.94 21.08
N PHE A 14 0.78 17.27 21.69
CA PHE A 14 0.53 15.85 21.41
C PHE A 14 -0.54 15.70 20.33
N VAL A 15 -0.20 15.01 19.24
CA VAL A 15 -1.12 14.73 18.12
C VAL A 15 -1.17 13.24 17.87
N PHE A 16 -2.37 12.67 17.78
CA PHE A 16 -2.59 11.30 17.33
C PHE A 16 -3.37 11.31 16.02
N ASN A 17 -3.00 10.47 15.07
CA ASN A 17 -3.65 10.35 13.77
C ASN A 17 -4.07 8.91 13.53
N LEU A 18 -5.30 8.76 13.06
CA LEU A 18 -5.85 7.51 12.52
C LEU A 18 -6.17 7.71 11.04
N GLY A 19 -5.71 6.78 10.21
CA GLY A 19 -6.02 6.70 8.80
C GLY A 19 -6.56 5.33 8.44
N LEU A 20 -7.60 5.30 7.61
CA LEU A 20 -8.13 4.11 6.97
C LEU A 20 -8.15 4.32 5.47
N GLY A 21 -7.85 3.28 4.72
CA GLY A 21 -7.86 3.27 3.25
C GLY A 21 -8.48 2.00 2.73
N TRP A 22 -9.22 2.12 1.63
CA TRP A 22 -9.78 1.02 0.88
C TRP A 22 -9.59 1.25 -0.60
N GLN A 23 -9.06 0.25 -1.29
CA GLN A 23 -8.97 0.19 -2.74
C GLN A 23 -9.79 -1.01 -3.21
N GLY A 24 -10.71 -0.79 -4.14
CA GLY A 24 -11.50 -1.88 -4.73
C GLY A 24 -10.64 -2.78 -5.62
N LYS A 25 -11.19 -3.94 -6.00
CA LYS A 25 -10.59 -4.84 -6.97
C LYS A 25 -10.26 -4.08 -8.26
N ASN A 26 -9.08 -4.32 -8.81
CA ASN A 26 -8.69 -3.81 -10.12
C ASN A 26 -7.97 -4.90 -10.90
N ASP A 27 -8.17 -4.89 -12.20
CA ASP A 27 -7.61 -5.87 -13.11
C ASP A 27 -6.58 -5.18 -13.99
N ASP A 28 -5.38 -5.75 -14.08
CA ASP A 28 -4.38 -5.38 -15.08
C ASP A 28 -4.29 -6.51 -16.10
N ILE A 29 -5.40 -6.69 -16.84
CA ILE A 29 -5.56 -7.75 -17.84
C ILE A 29 -5.48 -7.14 -19.24
N SER A 30 -4.54 -7.65 -20.03
CA SER A 30 -4.38 -7.32 -21.44
C SER A 30 -4.72 -8.54 -22.32
N GLU A 31 -5.38 -8.30 -23.44
CA GLU A 31 -5.55 -9.30 -24.49
C GLU A 31 -4.33 -9.30 -25.40
N VAL A 32 -3.62 -10.43 -25.45
CA VAL A 32 -2.42 -10.61 -26.27
C VAL A 32 -2.71 -11.68 -27.32
N LEU A 33 -2.26 -11.45 -28.55
CA LEU A 33 -2.27 -12.47 -29.60
C LEU A 33 -1.12 -13.47 -29.36
N GLU A 34 -1.47 -14.72 -29.04
CA GLU A 34 -0.51 -15.81 -28.94
C GLU A 34 -0.80 -16.90 -29.97
N LYS A 35 0.24 -17.63 -30.37
CA LYS A 35 0.08 -18.75 -31.28
C LYS A 35 -0.36 -19.96 -30.48
N ASP A 36 -1.53 -20.48 -30.81
CA ASP A 36 -2.07 -21.68 -30.17
C ASP A 36 -1.18 -22.90 -30.46
N LYS A 37 -0.88 -23.70 -29.41
CA LYS A 37 0.10 -24.79 -29.49
C LYS A 37 -0.40 -25.98 -30.32
N ASP A 38 -1.71 -26.12 -30.46
CA ASP A 38 -2.34 -27.26 -31.15
C ASP A 38 -2.74 -26.92 -32.59
N SER A 39 -3.24 -25.71 -32.84
CA SER A 39 -3.71 -25.26 -34.16
C SER A 39 -2.71 -24.39 -34.94
N GLY A 40 -1.73 -23.79 -34.26
CA GLY A 40 -0.75 -22.89 -34.88
C GLY A 40 -1.34 -21.56 -35.38
N LEU A 41 -2.62 -21.28 -35.12
CA LEU A 41 -3.29 -20.04 -35.47
C LEU A 41 -3.14 -19.00 -34.34
N PRO A 42 -3.18 -17.69 -34.66
CA PRO A 42 -3.21 -16.66 -33.63
C PRO A 42 -4.55 -16.69 -32.88
N VAL A 43 -4.49 -16.77 -31.55
CA VAL A 43 -5.63 -16.74 -30.62
C VAL A 43 -5.40 -15.62 -29.60
N TYR A 44 -6.48 -14.92 -29.25
CA TYR A 44 -6.45 -13.93 -28.17
C TYR A 44 -6.45 -14.65 -26.83
N VAL A 45 -5.41 -14.41 -26.02
CA VAL A 45 -5.31 -14.91 -24.64
C VAL A 45 -5.28 -13.73 -23.67
N LYS A 46 -5.98 -13.89 -22.54
CA LYS A 46 -5.94 -12.91 -21.45
C LYS A 46 -4.68 -13.17 -20.62
N LYS A 47 -3.81 -12.16 -20.53
CA LYS A 47 -2.62 -12.17 -19.67
C LYS A 47 -2.64 -10.95 -18.76
N GLY A 48 -2.31 -11.17 -17.50
CA GLY A 48 -2.39 -10.10 -16.50
C GLY A 48 -2.43 -10.61 -15.07
N ALA A 49 -2.62 -9.67 -14.15
CA ALA A 49 -2.84 -9.95 -12.74
C ALA A 49 -4.20 -9.38 -12.30
N GLU A 50 -4.93 -10.14 -11.49
CA GLU A 50 -6.11 -9.66 -10.79
C GLU A 50 -5.69 -9.25 -9.37
N TYR A 51 -5.94 -8.00 -9.02
CA TYR A 51 -5.66 -7.47 -7.69
C TYR A 51 -6.97 -7.37 -6.94
N ASP A 52 -7.16 -8.17 -5.89
CA ASP A 52 -8.35 -8.09 -5.05
C ASP A 52 -8.36 -6.81 -4.22
N ALA A 53 -9.46 -6.59 -3.50
CA ALA A 53 -9.61 -5.39 -2.70
C ALA A 53 -8.55 -5.31 -1.60
N ARG A 54 -8.02 -4.10 -1.37
CA ARG A 54 -6.93 -3.84 -0.42
C ARG A 54 -7.38 -2.84 0.65
N GLY A 55 -7.16 -3.22 1.90
CA GLY A 55 -7.38 -2.39 3.09
C GLY A 55 -6.07 -1.81 3.61
N GLN A 56 -6.13 -0.60 4.18
CA GLN A 56 -5.00 0.08 4.78
C GLN A 56 -5.40 0.70 6.12
N VAL A 57 -4.53 0.58 7.11
CA VAL A 57 -4.66 1.22 8.42
C VAL A 57 -3.37 1.96 8.72
N ALA A 58 -3.47 3.23 9.06
CA ALA A 58 -2.35 4.09 9.42
C ALA A 58 -2.58 4.67 10.81
N LEU A 59 -1.55 4.61 11.65
CA LEU A 59 -1.52 5.22 12.97
C LEU A 59 -0.27 6.08 13.06
N SER A 60 -0.38 7.27 13.63
CA SER A 60 0.81 8.04 14.00
C SER A 60 0.58 8.88 15.23
N ALA A 61 1.66 9.14 15.97
CA ALA A 61 1.69 10.05 17.09
C ALA A 61 2.82 11.06 16.90
N GLN A 62 2.60 12.29 17.34
CA GLN A 62 3.60 13.34 17.38
C GLN A 62 3.60 13.97 18.77
N PHE A 63 4.80 14.23 19.29
CA PHE A 63 5.00 14.86 20.58
C PHE A 63 6.35 15.58 20.61
N ALA A 64 6.35 16.86 20.98
CA ALA A 64 7.57 17.66 21.17
C ALA A 64 8.55 17.59 19.99
N GLY A 65 8.03 17.67 18.76
CA GLY A 65 8.82 17.58 17.53
C GLY A 65 9.25 16.17 17.14
N PHE A 66 9.01 15.14 17.96
CA PHE A 66 9.17 13.74 17.56
C PHE A 66 7.88 13.21 16.95
N GLY A 67 7.99 12.50 15.83
CA GLY A 67 6.89 11.78 15.20
C GLY A 67 7.20 10.30 15.04
N LEU A 68 6.23 9.45 15.35
CA LEU A 68 6.27 8.01 15.06
C LEU A 68 5.02 7.61 14.29
N GLY A 69 5.18 6.83 13.23
CA GLY A 69 4.10 6.36 12.38
C GLY A 69 4.25 4.89 12.04
N TYR A 70 3.11 4.23 11.88
CA TYR A 70 3.00 2.87 11.40
C TYR A 70 1.84 2.75 10.42
N VAL A 71 2.07 2.08 9.30
CA VAL A 71 1.05 1.77 8.30
C VAL A 71 1.08 0.29 8.02
N TYR A 72 -0.10 -0.32 8.10
CA TYR A 72 -0.37 -1.66 7.60
C TYR A 72 -1.20 -1.56 6.33
N SER A 73 -0.82 -2.31 5.31
CA SER A 73 -1.56 -2.45 4.06
C SER A 73 -1.67 -3.93 3.73
N GLY A 74 -2.89 -4.42 3.49
CA GLY A 74 -3.14 -5.83 3.24
C GLY A 74 -4.26 -6.02 2.23
N GLY A 75 -4.08 -6.98 1.33
CA GLY A 75 -5.08 -7.45 0.37
C GLY A 75 -4.51 -8.63 -0.41
N ASP A 76 -5.33 -9.23 -1.25
CA ASP A 76 -4.93 -10.45 -1.96
C ASP A 76 -4.56 -10.14 -3.41
N VAL A 77 -3.59 -10.89 -3.96
CA VAL A 77 -3.23 -10.82 -5.37
C VAL A 77 -3.37 -12.22 -5.97
N THR A 78 -4.20 -12.33 -7.00
CA THR A 78 -4.43 -13.58 -7.70
C THR A 78 -3.71 -13.53 -9.06
N SER A 79 -2.77 -14.45 -9.26
CA SER A 79 -2.07 -14.64 -10.54
C SER A 79 -2.29 -16.07 -11.04
N GLY A 80 -3.11 -16.24 -12.08
CA GLY A 80 -3.52 -17.56 -12.56
C GLY A 80 -4.39 -18.30 -11.54
N SER A 81 -3.91 -19.41 -10.99
CA SER A 81 -4.62 -20.22 -9.98
C SER A 81 -4.06 -20.08 -8.56
N ILE A 82 -3.13 -19.14 -8.33
CA ILE A 82 -2.46 -18.95 -7.05
C ILE A 82 -2.85 -17.57 -6.49
N THR A 83 -3.47 -17.59 -5.32
CA THR A 83 -3.73 -16.39 -4.50
C THR A 83 -2.58 -16.23 -3.51
N LYS A 84 -2.03 -15.01 -3.41
CA LYS A 84 -1.01 -14.64 -2.42
C LYS A 84 -1.44 -13.41 -1.63
N ASP A 85 -1.13 -13.43 -0.34
CA ASP A 85 -1.33 -12.29 0.54
C ASP A 85 -0.31 -11.21 0.19
N ALA A 86 -0.78 -10.06 -0.28
CA ALA A 86 0.05 -8.88 -0.54
C ALA A 86 -0.01 -7.97 0.68
N ILE A 87 0.97 -8.13 1.56
CA ILE A 87 1.05 -7.45 2.85
C ILE A 87 2.23 -6.47 2.86
N SER A 88 2.02 -5.28 3.43
CA SER A 88 3.05 -4.27 3.62
C SER A 88 2.94 -3.64 5.01
N HIS A 89 4.10 -3.49 5.64
CA HIS A 89 4.29 -2.82 6.91
C HIS A 89 5.27 -1.66 6.70
N ILE A 90 4.86 -0.44 7.01
CA ILE A 90 5.72 0.73 6.92
C ILE A 90 5.83 1.35 8.31
N ILE A 91 7.06 1.54 8.79
CA ILE A 91 7.37 2.25 10.03
C ILE A 91 8.09 3.54 9.65
N ALA A 92 7.72 4.64 10.27
CA ALA A 92 8.34 5.94 10.07
C ALA A 92 8.64 6.62 11.41
N ALA A 93 9.80 7.23 11.52
CA ALA A 93 10.16 8.10 12.64
C ALA A 93 10.71 9.42 12.10
N ASN A 94 10.39 10.52 12.76
CA ASN A 94 10.90 11.84 12.41
C ASN A 94 11.16 12.69 13.65
N TYR A 95 12.02 13.69 13.48
CA TYR A 95 12.33 14.71 14.47
C TYR A 95 12.46 16.08 13.81
N GLY A 96 11.83 17.08 14.43
CA GLY A 96 11.84 18.47 14.00
C GLY A 96 10.62 18.85 13.15
N GLU A 97 10.47 20.15 12.88
CA GLU A 97 9.43 20.69 12.03
C GLU A 97 9.99 21.11 10.68
N ASN A 98 9.27 20.77 9.61
CA ASN A 98 9.68 21.17 8.27
C ASN A 98 9.54 22.70 8.12
N GLY A 99 10.67 23.40 7.99
CA GLY A 99 10.72 24.86 7.86
C GLY A 99 11.25 25.61 9.09
N SER A 100 11.56 24.92 10.20
CA SER A 100 12.18 25.54 11.38
C SER A 100 13.21 24.62 12.02
N GLY A 101 14.49 24.90 11.78
CA GLY A 101 15.61 24.17 12.38
C GLY A 101 15.95 22.86 11.67
N ILE A 102 16.53 21.91 12.42
CA ILE A 102 16.95 20.61 11.89
C ILE A 102 15.74 19.69 11.79
N TYR A 103 15.52 19.14 10.60
CA TYR A 103 14.53 18.10 10.35
C TYR A 103 15.22 16.82 9.90
N ALA A 104 14.88 15.70 10.53
CA ALA A 104 15.35 14.37 10.14
C ALA A 104 14.18 13.39 10.12
N ALA A 105 14.17 12.50 9.12
CA ALA A 105 13.16 11.45 9.00
C ALA A 105 13.78 10.16 8.48
N ILE A 106 13.27 9.04 8.97
CA ILE A 106 13.60 7.70 8.50
C ILE A 106 12.31 6.93 8.28
N VAL A 107 12.26 6.18 7.18
CA VAL A 107 11.12 5.32 6.82
C VAL A 107 11.68 3.96 6.44
N TYR A 108 11.05 2.91 6.96
CA TYR A 108 11.40 1.53 6.67
C TYR A 108 10.14 0.75 6.28
N GLY A 109 10.20 0.04 5.16
CA GLY A 109 9.09 -0.73 4.61
C GLY A 109 9.44 -2.21 4.48
N MET A 110 8.58 -3.07 5.01
CA MET A 110 8.64 -4.52 4.87
C MET A 110 7.48 -4.94 3.98
N ASN A 111 7.78 -5.52 2.83
CA ASN A 111 6.79 -5.85 1.81
C ASN A 111 6.88 -7.34 1.49
N GLU A 112 5.76 -8.04 1.61
CA GLU A 112 5.63 -9.44 1.23
C GLU A 112 4.65 -9.52 0.06
N TYR A 113 5.15 -9.92 -1.11
CA TYR A 113 4.40 -10.00 -2.37
C TYR A 113 3.63 -8.73 -2.80
N PHE A 114 3.97 -7.57 -2.21
CA PHE A 114 3.34 -6.29 -2.51
C PHE A 114 3.72 -5.72 -3.89
N TYR A 115 4.85 -6.17 -4.45
CA TYR A 115 5.33 -5.85 -5.79
C TYR A 115 5.59 -7.16 -6.54
N VAL A 116 5.13 -7.26 -7.79
CA VAL A 116 5.58 -8.31 -8.73
C VAL A 116 7.00 -7.92 -9.15
N GLY A 117 7.97 -8.77 -8.82
CA GLY A 117 9.35 -8.64 -9.29
C GLY A 117 9.51 -9.12 -10.72
#